data_AF-A0A7C5IEV2-F1
#
_entry.id   AF-A0A7C5IEV2-F1
#
_cell.length_a   1.000
_cell.length_b   1.000
_cell.length_c   1.000
_cell.angle_alpha   90.00
_cell.angle_beta   90.00
_cell.angle_gamma   90.00
#
_symmetry.space_group_name_H-M   'P 1'
#
loop_
_entity.id
_entity.type
_entity.pdbx_description
1 polymer ?
#
loop_
_entity_poly.entity_id
_entity_poly.type
_entity_poly.pdbx_seq_one_letter_code
_entity_poly.pdbx_strand_id
1 'polypeptide(L)'
;MQIFWLIQWLQTFGYIITSLSLEKFGIIGSMINLASALLIIPIVIFSWRILKDLQLIKIASGKLKLILINGDIFKSIKKRLSVMFDDKSSFNILYALGKEEGSSIFEAFKNVKKEGSRDMVPSLTMRLETMGLIEKGIMEKDKTGKEFDFTIYGSIEAEGVKSNAPTCYFLSGWLAGALKSLTGLEASAVERECVAKGDPYCRIHVKLSNIFNEIKKG
;
A
#
# COMPACT_ATOMS: atom_id res chain seq x y z
N MET A 1 -22.62 12.05 -9.00
CA MET A 1 -24.05 12.44 -8.83
C MET A 1 -24.78 11.60 -7.79
N GLN A 2 -24.55 10.28 -7.66
CA GLN A 2 -25.33 9.42 -6.74
C GLN A 2 -25.15 9.70 -5.24
N ILE A 3 -23.96 10.16 -4.81
CA ILE A 3 -23.67 10.47 -3.38
C ILE A 3 -24.47 11.68 -2.87
N PHE A 4 -24.71 12.66 -3.74
CA PHE A 4 -25.44 13.88 -3.37
C PHE A 4 -26.90 13.56 -2.99
N TRP A 5 -27.54 12.68 -3.78
CA TRP A 5 -28.88 12.19 -3.48
C TRP A 5 -28.95 11.40 -2.18
N LEU A 6 -27.91 10.62 -1.85
CA LEU A 6 -27.85 9.85 -0.61
C LEU A 6 -27.77 10.77 0.63
N ILE A 7 -26.95 11.82 0.56
CA ILE A 7 -26.80 12.82 1.62
C ILE A 7 -28.12 13.57 1.84
N GLN A 8 -28.76 13.98 0.74
CA GLN A 8 -30.04 14.69 0.80
C GLN A 8 -31.12 13.78 1.38
N TRP A 9 -31.17 12.50 1.00
CA TRP A 9 -32.06 11.50 1.59
C TRP A 9 -31.85 11.33 3.09
N LEU A 10 -30.60 11.25 3.55
CA LEU A 10 -30.27 11.12 4.98
C LEU A 10 -30.68 12.35 5.79
N GLN A 11 -30.56 13.56 5.22
CA GLN A 11 -31.01 14.80 5.85
C GLN A 11 -32.53 14.85 5.99
N THR A 12 -33.28 14.48 4.94
CA THR A 12 -34.74 14.44 5.00
C THR A 12 -35.22 13.35 5.96
N PHE A 13 -34.57 12.18 5.98
CA PHE A 13 -34.91 11.08 6.88
C PHE A 13 -34.64 11.44 8.34
N GLY A 14 -33.50 12.09 8.61
CA GLY A 14 -33.18 12.63 9.93
C GLY A 14 -34.22 13.64 10.42
N TYR A 15 -34.64 14.57 9.56
CA TYR A 15 -35.66 15.57 9.87
C TYR A 15 -37.01 14.93 10.21
N ILE A 16 -37.44 13.94 9.41
CA ILE A 16 -38.70 13.21 9.62
C ILE A 16 -38.71 12.46 10.95
N ILE A 17 -37.59 11.79 11.31
CA ILE A 17 -37.46 11.09 12.60
C ILE A 17 -37.53 12.07 13.77
N THR A 18 -36.85 13.22 13.68
CA THR A 18 -36.92 14.25 14.73
C THR A 18 -38.32 14.85 14.86
N SER A 19 -39.05 15.05 13.75
CA SER A 19 -40.42 15.59 13.82
C SER A 19 -41.44 14.58 14.37
N LEU A 20 -41.29 13.29 14.05
CA LEU A 20 -42.16 12.23 14.59
C LEU A 20 -41.88 11.92 16.08
N SER A 21 -40.67 12.20 16.55
CA SER A 21 -40.25 12.01 17.94
C SER A 21 -40.83 13.05 18.91
N LEU A 22 -41.24 14.23 18.44
CA LEU A 22 -41.55 15.37 19.30
C LEU A 22 -43.00 15.39 19.83
N GLU A 23 -43.94 14.68 19.21
CA GLU A 23 -45.36 14.82 19.59
C GLU A 23 -45.90 13.77 20.60
N LYS A 24 -45.33 12.56 20.76
CA LYS A 24 -45.96 11.56 21.67
C LYS A 24 -45.08 10.57 22.45
N PHE A 25 -43.75 10.62 22.37
CA PHE A 25 -42.93 9.55 22.97
C PHE A 25 -41.64 10.06 23.64
N GLY A 26 -41.78 10.81 24.75
CA GLY A 26 -40.65 11.44 25.44
C GLY A 26 -39.54 10.49 25.93
N ILE A 27 -39.88 9.23 26.28
CA ILE A 27 -38.90 8.22 26.75
C ILE A 27 -38.55 7.20 25.66
N ILE A 28 -39.55 6.73 24.90
CA ILE A 28 -39.32 5.74 23.83
C ILE A 28 -38.58 6.37 22.65
N GLY A 29 -38.88 7.64 22.32
CA GLY A 29 -38.15 8.40 21.29
C GLY A 29 -36.69 8.67 21.67
N SER A 30 -36.39 8.90 22.95
CA SER A 30 -35.02 9.07 23.41
C SER A 30 -34.23 7.75 23.34
N MET A 31 -34.86 6.62 23.67
CA MET A 31 -34.25 5.29 23.54
C MET A 31 -34.00 4.88 22.08
N ILE A 32 -34.92 5.21 21.17
CA ILE A 32 -34.75 4.97 19.72
C ILE A 32 -33.62 5.84 19.15
N ASN A 33 -33.51 7.10 19.56
CA ASN A 33 -32.41 7.98 19.18
C ASN A 33 -31.06 7.51 19.73
N LEU A 34 -31.03 6.95 20.95
CA LEU A 34 -29.82 6.37 21.52
C LEU A 34 -29.40 5.09 20.77
N ALA A 35 -30.36 4.23 20.43
CA ALA A 35 -30.13 2.99 19.70
C ALA A 35 -29.70 3.23 18.25
N SER A 36 -30.30 4.22 17.56
CA SER A 36 -29.89 4.62 16.22
C SER A 36 -28.52 5.29 16.23
N ALA A 37 -28.20 6.10 17.24
CA ALA A 37 -26.84 6.61 17.44
C ALA A 37 -25.83 5.46 17.64
N LEU A 38 -26.15 4.46 18.47
CA LEU A 38 -25.29 3.30 18.72
C LEU A 38 -25.08 2.39 17.50
N LEU A 39 -26.00 2.36 16.54
CA LEU A 39 -25.86 1.56 15.32
C LEU A 39 -25.26 2.35 14.15
N ILE A 40 -25.65 3.61 13.99
CA ILE A 40 -25.25 4.45 12.86
C ILE A 40 -23.86 5.06 13.10
N ILE A 41 -23.53 5.48 14.33
CA ILE A 41 -22.22 6.08 14.62
C ILE A 41 -21.08 5.09 14.33
N PRO A 42 -21.13 3.79 14.70
CA PRO A 42 -20.11 2.84 14.30
C PRO A 42 -20.04 2.64 12.79
N ILE A 43 -21.17 2.60 12.08
CA ILE A 43 -21.20 2.45 10.61
C ILE A 43 -20.61 3.69 9.94
N VAL A 44 -20.94 4.90 10.41
CA VAL A 44 -20.38 6.14 9.90
C VAL A 44 -18.91 6.24 10.25
N ILE A 45 -18.49 5.94 11.47
CA ILE A 45 -17.07 5.90 11.86
C ILE A 45 -16.31 4.85 11.05
N PHE A 46 -16.89 3.68 10.83
CA PHE A 46 -16.29 2.60 10.04
C PHE A 46 -16.21 2.98 8.56
N SER A 47 -17.27 3.54 8.00
CA SER A 47 -17.31 4.08 6.62
C SER A 47 -16.35 5.25 6.47
N TRP A 48 -16.21 6.10 7.48
CA TRP A 48 -15.26 7.21 7.52
C TRP A 48 -13.83 6.70 7.72
N ARG A 49 -13.63 5.57 8.39
CA ARG A 49 -12.35 4.87 8.53
C ARG A 49 -11.91 4.23 7.21
N ILE A 50 -12.84 3.64 6.47
CA ILE A 50 -12.63 3.14 5.10
C ILE A 50 -12.39 4.32 4.12
N LEU A 51 -13.15 5.40 4.21
CA LEU A 51 -12.92 6.61 3.42
C LEU A 51 -11.61 7.33 3.77
N LYS A 52 -11.13 7.16 5.01
CA LYS A 52 -9.81 7.62 5.48
C LYS A 52 -8.66 6.77 4.97
N ASP A 53 -8.90 5.69 4.23
CA ASP A 53 -7.84 5.09 3.41
C ASP A 53 -7.38 6.16 2.42
N LEU A 54 -6.29 6.81 2.83
CA LEU A 54 -5.72 8.08 2.36
C LEU A 54 -5.52 8.19 0.84
N GLN A 55 -5.63 7.08 0.11
CA GLN A 55 -5.48 7.04 -1.33
C GLN A 55 -6.68 7.65 -2.06
N LEU A 56 -7.92 7.37 -1.63
CA LEU A 56 -9.12 7.87 -2.31
C LEU A 56 -9.26 9.40 -2.19
N ILE A 57 -8.97 9.97 -1.03
CA ILE A 57 -8.97 11.42 -0.79
C ILE A 57 -7.85 12.12 -1.59
N LYS A 58 -6.69 11.47 -1.76
CA LYS A 58 -5.57 12.02 -2.58
C LYS A 58 -5.85 11.95 -4.09
N ILE A 59 -6.50 10.88 -4.56
CA ILE A 59 -6.98 10.76 -5.94
C ILE A 59 -8.04 11.82 -6.23
N ALA A 60 -9.03 11.96 -5.33
CA ALA A 60 -10.09 12.94 -5.47
C ALA A 60 -9.61 14.40 -5.39
N SER A 61 -8.53 14.68 -4.64
CA SER A 61 -7.92 16.01 -4.56
C SER A 61 -6.92 16.33 -5.68
N GLY A 62 -6.76 15.44 -6.67
CA GLY A 62 -5.86 15.64 -7.82
C GLY A 62 -4.37 15.61 -7.49
N LYS A 63 -4.02 15.32 -6.23
CA LYS A 63 -2.62 15.23 -5.75
C LYS A 63 -1.98 13.88 -6.06
N LEU A 64 -2.77 12.87 -6.39
CA LEU A 64 -2.31 11.56 -6.83
C LEU A 64 -3.03 11.20 -8.14
N LYS A 65 -2.28 11.08 -9.23
CA LYS A 65 -2.80 10.57 -10.50
C LYS A 65 -2.52 9.08 -10.57
N LEU A 66 -3.57 8.28 -10.61
CA LEU A 66 -3.48 6.83 -10.73
C LEU A 66 -3.80 6.42 -12.16
N ILE A 67 -2.97 5.56 -12.73
CA ILE A 67 -3.26 4.89 -14.00
C ILE A 67 -3.51 3.42 -13.67
N LEU A 68 -4.71 2.94 -13.98
CA LEU A 68 -5.02 1.51 -13.90
C LEU A 68 -4.47 0.83 -15.15
N ILE A 69 -3.55 -0.10 -14.95
CA ILE A 69 -3.01 -0.95 -16.01
C ILE A 69 -3.36 -2.41 -15.70
N ASN A 70 -3.67 -3.17 -16.74
CA ASN A 70 -3.78 -4.63 -16.61
C ASN A 70 -2.38 -5.21 -16.31
N GLY A 71 -2.29 -6.17 -15.39
CA GLY A 71 -1.05 -6.90 -15.08
C GLY A 71 -0.37 -7.51 -16.31
N ASP A 72 -1.13 -7.90 -17.34
CA ASP A 72 -0.56 -8.39 -18.60
C ASP A 72 0.26 -7.32 -19.36
N ILE A 73 -0.15 -6.06 -19.25
CA ILE A 73 0.59 -4.93 -19.84
C ILE A 73 1.93 -4.80 -19.11
N PHE A 74 1.93 -4.88 -17.78
CA PHE A 74 3.17 -4.83 -16.99
C PHE A 74 4.11 -5.99 -17.35
N LYS A 75 3.59 -7.23 -17.42
CA LYS A 75 4.36 -8.40 -17.86
C LYS A 75 4.92 -8.21 -19.26
N SER A 76 4.15 -7.62 -20.18
CA SER A 76 4.59 -7.33 -21.55
C SER A 76 5.70 -6.28 -21.61
N ILE A 77 5.60 -5.21 -20.82
CA ILE A 77 6.64 -4.18 -20.70
C ILE A 77 7.95 -4.82 -20.22
N LYS A 78 7.89 -5.58 -19.13
CA LYS A 78 9.05 -6.28 -18.58
C LYS A 78 9.69 -7.24 -19.58
N LYS A 79 8.88 -8.06 -20.25
CA LYS A 79 9.36 -8.97 -21.29
C LYS A 79 10.05 -8.21 -22.42
N ARG A 80 9.49 -7.07 -22.84
CA ARG A 80 10.07 -6.26 -23.91
C ARG A 80 11.38 -5.60 -23.48
N LEU A 81 11.49 -5.15 -22.23
CA LEU A 81 12.74 -4.62 -21.67
C LEU A 81 13.85 -5.67 -21.69
N SER A 82 13.56 -6.91 -21.26
CA SER A 82 14.52 -8.03 -21.32
C SER A 82 14.98 -8.33 -22.75
N VAL A 83 14.07 -8.25 -23.74
CA VAL A 83 14.43 -8.45 -25.15
C VAL A 83 15.32 -7.32 -25.68
N MET A 84 15.11 -6.07 -25.24
CA MET A 84 15.84 -4.90 -25.74
C MET A 84 17.21 -4.72 -25.08
N PHE A 85 17.31 -4.99 -23.78
CA PHE A 85 18.45 -4.60 -22.96
C PHE A 85 19.11 -5.76 -22.22
N ASP A 86 18.77 -7.01 -22.51
CA ASP A 86 19.11 -8.19 -21.69
C ASP A 86 18.45 -8.21 -20.30
N ASP A 87 18.44 -9.38 -19.65
CA ASP A 87 17.78 -9.56 -18.36
C ASP A 87 18.44 -8.78 -17.22
N LYS A 88 19.76 -8.58 -17.28
CA LYS A 88 20.51 -7.88 -16.23
C LYS A 88 20.27 -6.37 -16.28
N SER A 89 20.26 -5.79 -17.47
CA SER A 89 19.96 -4.36 -17.60
C SER A 89 18.47 -4.10 -17.38
N SER A 90 17.58 -5.00 -17.83
CA SER A 90 16.15 -4.98 -17.49
C SER A 90 15.92 -5.00 -15.98
N PHE A 91 16.65 -5.86 -15.26
CA PHE A 91 16.69 -5.85 -13.79
C PHE A 91 17.07 -4.49 -13.23
N ASN A 92 18.20 -3.92 -13.66
CA ASN A 92 18.69 -2.64 -13.12
C ASN A 92 17.69 -1.50 -13.35
N ILE A 93 17.06 -1.45 -14.53
CA ILE A 93 16.05 -0.45 -14.87
C ILE A 93 14.83 -0.58 -13.96
N LEU A 94 14.25 -1.79 -13.85
CA LEU A 94 13.06 -2.01 -13.04
C LEU A 94 13.34 -1.85 -11.55
N TYR A 95 14.52 -2.26 -11.08
CA TYR A 95 14.96 -2.06 -9.70
C TYR A 95 15.12 -0.57 -9.38
N ALA A 96 15.76 0.21 -10.26
CA ALA A 96 15.92 1.65 -10.07
C ALA A 96 14.56 2.36 -10.05
N LEU A 97 13.67 2.02 -10.99
CA LEU A 97 12.30 2.54 -11.04
C LEU A 97 11.54 2.23 -9.74
N GLY A 98 11.60 0.97 -9.28
CA GLY A 98 11.03 0.58 -8.00
C GLY A 98 11.60 1.39 -6.84
N LYS A 99 12.93 1.55 -6.77
CA LYS A 99 13.60 2.28 -5.69
C LYS A 99 13.21 3.76 -5.66
N GLU A 100 13.02 4.40 -6.80
CA GLU A 100 12.53 5.77 -6.90
C GLU A 100 11.07 5.87 -6.40
N GLU A 101 10.19 5.02 -6.92
CA GLU A 101 8.77 4.97 -6.52
C GLU A 101 8.60 4.68 -5.02
N GLY A 102 9.33 3.70 -4.49
CA GLY A 102 9.33 3.37 -3.08
C GLY A 102 9.83 4.52 -2.21
N SER A 103 10.82 5.29 -2.67
CA SER A 103 11.37 6.43 -1.93
C SER A 103 10.41 7.63 -1.88
N SER A 104 9.55 7.80 -2.89
CA SER A 104 8.56 8.89 -2.98
C SER A 104 7.53 8.90 -1.83
N ILE A 105 7.43 7.79 -1.10
CA ILE A 105 6.51 7.61 0.02
C ILE A 105 6.76 8.68 1.10
N PHE A 106 8.01 9.03 1.46
CA PHE A 106 8.24 10.06 2.50
C PHE A 106 7.79 11.46 2.09
N GLU A 107 7.96 11.83 0.83
CA GLU A 107 7.55 13.15 0.32
C GLU A 107 6.03 13.34 0.54
N ALA A 108 5.27 12.27 0.29
CA ALA A 108 3.82 12.25 0.52
C ALA A 108 3.40 12.20 2.00
N PHE A 109 4.31 11.83 2.91
CA PHE A 109 4.09 11.73 4.37
C PHE A 109 4.69 12.90 5.18
N LYS A 110 5.66 13.65 4.66
CA LYS A 110 6.16 14.91 5.27
C LYS A 110 5.00 15.88 5.56
N ASN A 111 4.02 15.93 4.66
CA ASN A 111 2.84 16.78 4.78
C ASN A 111 1.74 16.24 5.73
N VAL A 112 1.90 15.02 6.27
CA VAL A 112 0.90 14.35 7.12
C VAL A 112 1.36 14.29 8.59
N LYS A 113 2.54 14.86 8.93
CA LYS A 113 3.07 14.83 10.31
C LYS A 113 2.30 15.75 11.27
N LYS A 114 1.25 15.19 11.88
CA LYS A 114 0.94 15.28 13.33
C LYS A 114 0.26 13.96 13.71
N GLU A 115 1.06 12.93 13.99
CA GLU A 115 0.81 11.83 14.95
C GLU A 115 1.52 10.54 14.55
N GLY A 116 2.30 10.00 15.49
CA GLY A 116 2.52 8.55 15.63
C GLY A 116 3.52 7.88 14.69
N SER A 117 4.81 8.21 14.80
CA SER A 117 5.91 7.48 14.14
C SER A 117 6.21 6.10 14.75
N ARG A 118 5.21 5.21 14.88
CA ARG A 118 5.46 3.94 15.59
C ARG A 118 5.16 2.62 14.89
N ASP A 119 4.53 2.58 13.72
CA ASP A 119 4.50 1.33 12.94
C ASP A 119 4.18 1.57 11.46
N MET A 120 5.06 2.30 10.75
CA MET A 120 4.94 2.45 9.29
C MET A 120 5.43 1.21 8.52
N VAL A 121 6.11 0.28 9.19
CA VAL A 121 6.72 -0.89 8.56
C VAL A 121 5.65 -1.90 8.09
N PRO A 122 4.63 -2.29 8.89
CA PRO A 122 3.51 -3.10 8.40
C PRO A 122 2.69 -2.43 7.29
N SER A 123 2.77 -1.11 7.14
CA SER A 123 2.04 -0.39 6.08
C SER A 123 2.62 -0.60 4.68
N LEU A 124 3.83 -1.16 4.56
CA LEU A 124 4.48 -1.38 3.26
C LEU A 124 3.82 -2.51 2.46
N THR A 125 3.57 -3.66 3.11
CA THR A 125 2.91 -4.80 2.46
C THR A 125 1.48 -4.45 2.08
N MET A 126 0.74 -3.83 3.01
CA MET A 126 -0.62 -3.33 2.74
C MET A 126 -0.67 -2.39 1.53
N ARG A 127 0.35 -1.57 1.33
CA ARG A 127 0.40 -0.65 0.19
C ARG A 127 0.60 -1.38 -1.13
N LEU A 128 1.49 -2.38 -1.17
CA LEU A 128 1.69 -3.23 -2.35
C LEU A 128 0.42 -4.05 -2.66
N GLU A 129 -0.27 -4.56 -1.64
CA GLU A 129 -1.55 -5.26 -1.76
C GLU A 129 -2.64 -4.35 -2.34
N THR A 130 -2.77 -3.13 -1.80
CA THR A 130 -3.76 -2.14 -2.26
C THR A 130 -3.49 -1.69 -3.71
N MET A 131 -2.22 -1.68 -4.12
CA MET A 131 -1.83 -1.38 -5.50
C MET A 131 -2.03 -2.57 -6.45
N GLY A 132 -2.42 -3.74 -5.94
CA GLY A 132 -2.55 -4.96 -6.73
C GLY A 132 -1.21 -5.50 -7.25
N LEU A 133 -0.09 -5.12 -6.62
CA LEU A 133 1.24 -5.60 -7.00
C LEU A 133 1.56 -6.96 -6.38
N ILE A 134 0.89 -7.29 -5.28
CA ILE A 134 0.97 -8.58 -4.60
C ILE A 134 -0.42 -8.93 -4.07
N GLU A 135 -0.70 -10.22 -3.87
CA GLU A 135 -1.92 -10.65 -3.15
C GLU A 135 -1.75 -10.55 -1.64
N LYS A 136 -0.56 -10.91 -1.14
CA LYS A 136 -0.26 -10.89 0.30
C LYS A 136 1.23 -10.74 0.55
N GLY A 137 1.57 -9.87 1.50
CA GLY A 137 2.93 -9.68 1.99
C GLY A 137 3.04 -9.94 3.49
N ILE A 138 4.07 -10.69 3.89
CA ILE A 138 4.47 -10.88 5.29
C ILE A 138 5.86 -10.30 5.45
N MET A 139 6.06 -9.49 6.48
CA MET A 139 7.36 -8.91 6.78
C MET A 139 7.82 -9.32 8.16
N GLU A 140 9.05 -9.81 8.21
CA GLU A 140 9.77 -10.13 9.43
C GLU A 140 10.99 -9.20 9.52
N LYS A 141 11.27 -8.71 10.72
CA LYS A 141 12.46 -7.91 11.00
C LYS A 141 13.39 -8.71 11.90
N ASP A 142 14.68 -8.55 11.67
CA ASP A 142 15.69 -9.11 12.55
C ASP A 142 15.69 -8.40 13.92
N LYS A 143 16.41 -8.97 14.90
CA LYS A 143 16.50 -8.40 16.25
C LYS A 143 17.14 -7.00 16.26
N THR A 144 17.97 -6.67 15.27
CA THR A 144 18.66 -5.38 15.20
C THR A 144 17.85 -4.29 14.50
N GLY A 145 16.80 -4.65 13.76
CA GLY A 145 16.00 -3.75 12.93
C GLY A 145 16.75 -3.24 11.69
N LYS A 146 17.81 -3.93 11.26
CA LYS A 146 18.63 -3.58 10.09
C LYS A 146 18.44 -4.53 8.93
N GLU A 147 17.85 -5.69 9.16
CA GLU A 147 17.57 -6.67 8.14
C GLU A 147 16.08 -7.04 8.18
N PHE A 148 15.49 -7.17 7.00
CA PHE A 148 14.07 -7.41 6.82
C PHE A 148 13.89 -8.51 5.78
N ASP A 149 13.03 -9.48 6.08
CA ASP A 149 12.64 -10.53 5.15
C ASP A 149 11.16 -10.35 4.79
N PHE A 150 10.91 -10.23 3.49
CA PHE A 150 9.58 -10.05 2.92
C PHE A 150 9.19 -11.31 2.18
N THR A 151 8.17 -12.01 2.68
CA THR A 151 7.55 -13.13 1.98
C THR A 151 6.34 -12.63 1.20
N ILE A 152 6.31 -12.91 -0.10
CA ILE A 152 5.34 -12.36 -1.05
C ILE A 152 4.60 -13.50 -1.76
N TYR A 153 3.27 -13.42 -1.74
CA TYR A 153 2.34 -14.28 -2.48
C TYR A 153 1.64 -13.48 -3.58
N GLY A 154 1.37 -14.15 -4.72
CA GLY A 154 0.66 -13.55 -5.85
C GLY A 154 1.36 -12.32 -6.45
N SER A 155 2.69 -12.39 -6.63
CA SER A 155 3.45 -11.31 -7.25
C SER A 155 3.16 -11.24 -8.75
N ILE A 156 2.72 -10.07 -9.24
CA ILE A 156 2.46 -9.84 -10.68
C ILE A 156 3.74 -10.02 -11.51
N GLU A 157 4.91 -9.84 -10.90
CA GLU A 157 6.21 -9.95 -11.57
C GLU A 157 6.66 -11.40 -11.81
N ALA A 158 6.17 -12.34 -11.00
CA ALA A 158 6.62 -13.73 -10.97
C ALA A 158 5.51 -14.72 -11.39
N GLU A 159 4.26 -14.38 -11.13
CA GLU A 159 3.15 -15.28 -11.38
C GLU A 159 2.94 -15.58 -12.87
N GLY A 160 2.86 -16.87 -13.21
CA GLY A 160 2.76 -17.33 -14.60
C GLY A 160 4.03 -17.15 -15.43
N VAL A 161 5.15 -16.75 -14.81
CA VAL A 161 6.46 -16.63 -15.46
C VAL A 161 7.30 -17.87 -15.13
N LYS A 162 8.05 -18.39 -16.09
CA LYS A 162 9.09 -19.41 -15.85
C LYS A 162 10.46 -18.79 -16.13
N SER A 163 11.38 -18.89 -15.19
CA SER A 163 12.71 -18.30 -15.27
C SER A 163 13.72 -19.11 -14.44
N ASN A 164 14.98 -19.09 -14.86
CA ASN A 164 16.09 -19.67 -14.08
C ASN A 164 16.61 -18.71 -13.00
N ALA A 165 16.18 -17.45 -13.03
CA ALA A 165 16.57 -16.39 -12.11
C ALA A 165 15.33 -15.78 -11.44
N PRO A 166 15.48 -15.16 -10.25
CA PRO A 166 14.40 -14.41 -9.61
C PRO A 166 13.92 -13.29 -10.53
N THR A 167 12.67 -12.84 -10.38
CA THR A 167 12.07 -11.89 -11.32
C THR A 167 11.41 -10.69 -10.67
N CYS A 168 11.27 -10.61 -9.34
CA CYS A 168 10.60 -9.48 -8.66
C CYS A 168 11.52 -8.26 -8.55
N TYR A 169 11.89 -7.69 -9.69
CA TYR A 169 12.89 -6.62 -9.83
C TYR A 169 12.35 -5.30 -9.30
N PHE A 170 11.14 -4.94 -9.72
CA PHE A 170 10.49 -3.70 -9.31
C PHE A 170 10.15 -3.74 -7.82
N LEU A 171 9.57 -4.83 -7.33
CA LEU A 171 9.24 -5.03 -5.92
C LEU A 171 10.49 -4.96 -5.02
N SER A 172 11.60 -5.58 -5.45
CA SER A 172 12.88 -5.47 -4.73
C SER A 172 13.34 -4.03 -4.62
N GLY A 173 13.31 -3.30 -5.74
CA GLY A 173 13.63 -1.87 -5.78
C GLY A 173 12.72 -1.07 -4.85
N TRP A 174 11.41 -1.29 -4.95
CA TRP A 174 10.38 -0.59 -4.19
C TRP A 174 10.57 -0.75 -2.69
N LEU A 175 10.82 -1.97 -2.21
CA LEU A 175 11.09 -2.23 -0.80
C LEU A 175 12.36 -1.53 -0.31
N ALA A 176 13.43 -1.54 -1.10
CA ALA A 176 14.65 -0.81 -0.79
C ALA A 176 14.39 0.70 -0.72
N GLY A 177 13.70 1.27 -1.70
CA GLY A 177 13.36 2.70 -1.72
C GLY A 177 12.52 3.11 -0.52
N ALA A 178 11.48 2.32 -0.23
CA ALA A 178 10.58 2.57 0.88
C ALA A 178 11.29 2.50 2.24
N LEU A 179 12.10 1.46 2.48
CA LEU A 179 12.84 1.33 3.74
C LEU A 179 13.93 2.40 3.88
N LYS A 180 14.60 2.78 2.79
CA LYS A 180 15.52 3.94 2.78
C LYS A 180 14.81 5.21 3.20
N SER A 181 13.65 5.47 2.61
CA SER A 181 12.80 6.61 2.91
C SER A 181 12.33 6.62 4.37
N LEU A 182 11.97 5.46 4.93
CA LEU A 182 11.45 5.35 6.29
C LEU A 182 12.55 5.48 7.36
N THR A 183 13.72 4.91 7.10
CA THR A 183 14.80 4.79 8.09
C THR A 183 15.86 5.87 7.94
N GLY A 184 15.95 6.52 6.78
CA GLY A 184 17.03 7.45 6.44
C GLY A 184 18.37 6.75 6.16
N LEU A 185 18.41 5.42 6.20
CA LEU A 185 19.60 4.62 5.89
C LEU A 185 19.57 4.17 4.43
N GLU A 186 20.72 3.86 3.83
CA GLU A 186 20.68 3.18 2.55
C GLU A 186 20.10 1.79 2.72
N ALA A 187 19.44 1.31 1.66
CA ALA A 187 18.83 -0.01 1.64
C ALA A 187 19.16 -0.70 0.33
N SER A 188 19.52 -1.98 0.44
CA SER A 188 19.74 -2.91 -0.67
C SER A 188 18.80 -4.11 -0.51
N ALA A 189 18.15 -4.52 -1.59
CA ALA A 189 17.20 -5.63 -1.59
C ALA A 189 17.63 -6.71 -2.58
N VAL A 190 17.54 -7.97 -2.16
CA VAL A 190 17.89 -9.14 -2.96
C VAL A 190 16.79 -10.19 -2.81
N GLU A 191 16.24 -10.64 -3.94
CA GLU A 191 15.30 -11.76 -3.98
C GLU A 191 16.04 -13.10 -3.88
N ARG A 192 15.71 -13.90 -2.87
CA ARG A 192 16.35 -15.20 -2.58
C ARG A 192 15.54 -16.37 -3.11
N GLU A 193 14.22 -16.27 -3.04
CA GLU A 193 13.26 -17.28 -3.49
C GLU A 193 12.27 -16.61 -4.44
N CYS A 194 11.82 -17.31 -5.48
CA CYS A 194 10.90 -16.77 -6.48
C CYS A 194 10.01 -17.85 -7.07
N VAL A 195 8.70 -17.58 -7.16
CA VAL A 195 7.74 -18.50 -7.80
C VAL A 195 8.11 -18.77 -9.26
N ALA A 196 8.71 -17.81 -9.96
CA ALA A 196 9.15 -18.00 -11.34
C ALA A 196 10.26 -19.06 -11.49
N LYS A 197 11.02 -19.33 -10.42
CA LYS A 197 12.02 -20.40 -10.33
C LYS A 197 11.43 -21.76 -9.92
N GLY A 198 10.17 -21.79 -9.49
CA GLY A 198 9.51 -22.96 -8.91
C GLY A 198 9.49 -22.98 -7.37
N ASP A 199 9.92 -21.91 -6.70
CA ASP A 199 9.80 -21.78 -5.24
C ASP A 199 8.32 -21.57 -4.84
N PRO A 200 7.89 -21.94 -3.61
CA PRO A 200 6.48 -21.82 -3.20
C PRO A 200 5.96 -20.39 -3.04
N TYR A 201 6.87 -19.43 -2.88
CA TYR A 201 6.59 -18.00 -2.73
C TYR A 201 7.83 -17.21 -3.14
N CYS A 202 7.70 -15.89 -3.24
CA CYS A 202 8.86 -15.01 -3.43
C CYS A 202 9.36 -14.51 -2.07
N ARG A 203 10.68 -14.49 -1.86
CA ARG A 203 11.28 -13.96 -0.63
C ARG A 203 12.32 -12.90 -0.96
N ILE A 204 12.10 -11.68 -0.50
CA ILE A 204 13.01 -10.55 -0.69
C ILE A 204 13.65 -10.20 0.64
N HIS A 205 14.97 -10.24 0.69
CA HIS A 205 15.75 -9.82 1.83
C HIS A 205 16.27 -8.39 1.62
N VAL A 206 16.01 -7.51 2.57
CA VAL A 206 16.46 -6.11 2.55
C VAL A 206 17.42 -5.86 3.71
N LYS A 207 18.56 -5.24 3.38
CA LYS A 207 19.58 -4.86 4.35
C LYS A 207 19.76 -3.35 4.37
N LEU A 208 19.78 -2.78 5.56
CA LEU A 208 20.08 -1.37 5.80
C LEU A 208 21.58 -1.17 6.03
N SER A 209 22.17 -0.19 5.35
CA SER A 209 23.57 0.20 5.49
C SER A 209 23.70 1.71 5.76
N ASN A 210 24.72 2.08 6.55
CA ASN A 210 25.13 3.48 6.65
C ASN A 210 25.95 3.82 5.40
N ILE A 211 25.62 4.93 4.73
CA ILE A 211 26.31 5.45 3.53
C ILE A 211 27.85 5.45 3.68
N PHE A 212 28.34 5.70 4.90
CA PHE A 212 29.78 5.78 5.18
C PHE A 212 30.55 4.44 5.12
N ASN A 213 29.89 3.29 5.17
CA ASN A 213 30.57 1.99 5.17
C ASN A 213 30.89 1.45 3.78
N GLU A 214 30.27 1.97 2.72
CA GLU A 214 30.50 1.50 1.34
C GLU A 214 31.67 2.22 0.67
N ILE A 215 31.94 3.49 1.02
CA ILE A 215 33.09 4.26 0.48
C ILE A 215 34.43 3.73 1.01
N LYS A 216 34.46 3.03 2.14
CA LYS A 216 35.69 2.42 2.70
C LYS A 216 36.08 1.07 2.09
N LYS A 217 35.31 0.54 1.14
CA LYS A 217 35.57 -0.75 0.48
C LYS A 217 35.91 -0.63 -1.02
N GLY A 218 36.02 0.59 -1.55
CA GLY A 218 36.49 0.87 -2.90
C GLY A 218 37.98 1.19 -2.93
#